data_AF-A0A6M0QDE1-F1
#
_entry.id   AF-A0A6M0QDE1-F1
#
_cell.length_a   1.000
_cell.length_b   1.000
_cell.length_c   1.000
_cell.angle_alpha   90.00
_cell.angle_beta   90.00
_cell.angle_gamma   90.00
#
_symmetry.space_group_name_H-M   'P 1'
#
loop_
_entity.id
_entity.type
_entity.pdbx_description
1 polymer ?
#
loop_
_entity_poly.entity_id
_entity_poly.type
_entity_poly.pdbx_seq_one_letter_code
_entity_poly.pdbx_strand_id
1 'polypeptide(L)'
;MAENLLLAFGLTLMAGLATGIGSLLAFFTTRTNTKFLSISLGFSAGVMIYVSMIEIFVKAKDALVGELGEVSGNWMTVAGFFGGMLLIALIDKFIPKTGNPHELKKVEEMNNQPQNQNLYRMGTFTALAIAIHNFPEGIATFTATLQDPTIGIAIAVAIAIHNIPEGIAVSVPVYFATGSKKKAFKLSFLSGLSEPIGAIFAYFILMPYLNDIMFGVIFAAVAGIMVFISLDELLPAAKKYDEAHLSIYGLIGGMAVMALSLLLFI
;
A
#
# COMPACT_ATOMS: atom_id res chain seq x y z
N MET A 1 11.77 -5.20 -23.90
CA MET A 1 12.01 -4.51 -22.60
C MET A 1 11.84 -2.99 -22.70
N ALA A 2 12.40 -2.30 -23.72
CA ALA A 2 12.23 -0.84 -23.88
C ALA A 2 10.79 -0.39 -24.25
N GLU A 3 10.04 -1.20 -25.00
CA GLU A 3 8.68 -0.85 -25.45
C GLU A 3 7.68 -0.63 -24.31
N ASN A 4 7.84 -1.33 -23.18
CA ASN A 4 6.93 -1.23 -22.03
C ASN A 4 7.41 -0.22 -20.97
N LEU A 5 8.56 0.44 -21.18
CA LEU A 5 9.15 1.28 -20.15
C LEU A 5 8.28 2.50 -19.83
N LEU A 6 7.77 3.16 -20.86
CA LEU A 6 6.87 4.30 -20.69
C LEU A 6 5.56 3.88 -20.02
N LEU A 7 5.05 2.70 -20.37
CA LEU A 7 3.86 2.13 -19.75
C LEU A 7 4.10 1.82 -18.26
N ALA A 8 5.22 1.16 -17.92
CA ALA A 8 5.56 0.82 -16.54
C ALA A 8 5.70 2.05 -15.65
N PHE A 9 6.38 3.09 -16.13
CA PHE A 9 6.44 4.38 -15.42
C PHE A 9 5.08 5.07 -15.36
N GLY A 10 4.30 5.04 -16.44
CA GLY A 10 2.98 5.66 -16.49
C GLY A 10 2.00 5.01 -15.53
N LEU A 11 1.96 3.68 -15.46
CA LEU A 11 1.12 2.92 -14.53
C LEU A 11 1.54 3.14 -13.09
N THR A 12 2.85 3.11 -12.79
CA THR A 12 3.35 3.36 -11.43
C THR A 12 3.10 4.80 -10.98
N LEU A 13 3.23 5.76 -11.89
CA LEU A 13 2.87 7.15 -11.59
C LEU A 13 1.37 7.29 -11.34
N MET A 14 0.53 6.66 -12.16
CA MET A 14 -0.92 6.71 -12.02
C MET A 14 -1.38 6.11 -10.68
N ALA A 15 -0.80 4.98 -10.30
CA ALA A 15 -1.04 4.33 -9.01
C ALA A 15 -0.65 5.25 -7.84
N GLY A 16 0.56 5.82 -7.82
CA GLY A 16 0.99 6.77 -6.78
C GLY A 16 0.19 8.08 -6.74
N LEU A 17 -0.31 8.55 -7.90
CA LEU A 17 -1.20 9.73 -7.95
C LEU A 17 -2.57 9.45 -7.33
N ALA A 18 -3.02 8.19 -7.25
CA ALA A 18 -4.29 7.84 -6.63
C ALA A 18 -4.31 8.18 -5.13
N THR A 19 -3.17 8.15 -4.45
CA THR A 19 -3.01 8.64 -3.06
C THR A 19 -3.34 10.14 -2.99
N GLY A 20 -2.86 10.92 -3.96
CA GLY A 20 -3.22 12.32 -4.11
C GLY A 20 -4.72 12.53 -4.39
N ILE A 21 -5.34 11.68 -5.21
CA ILE A 21 -6.77 11.73 -5.50
C ILE A 21 -7.59 11.47 -4.23
N GLY A 22 -7.22 10.45 -3.43
CA GLY A 22 -7.85 10.17 -2.15
C GLY A 22 -7.82 11.38 -1.20
N SER A 23 -6.73 12.14 -1.21
CA SER A 23 -6.59 13.36 -0.40
C SER A 23 -7.54 14.50 -0.79
N LEU A 24 -8.07 14.49 -2.02
CA LEU A 24 -9.05 15.49 -2.46
C LEU A 24 -10.37 15.37 -1.70
N LEU A 25 -10.72 14.17 -1.19
CA LEU A 25 -11.91 13.98 -0.36
C LEU A 25 -11.84 14.77 0.96
N ALA A 26 -10.64 15.06 1.47
CA ALA A 26 -10.48 15.96 2.62
C ALA A 26 -10.90 17.41 2.32
N PHE A 27 -11.00 17.82 1.05
CA PHE A 27 -11.48 19.16 0.70
C PHE A 27 -13.01 19.29 0.85
N PHE A 28 -13.74 18.19 0.72
CA PHE A 28 -15.20 18.17 0.78
C PHE A 28 -15.73 17.68 2.14
N THR A 29 -14.86 17.10 2.96
CA THR A 29 -15.20 16.58 4.28
C THR A 29 -15.20 17.70 5.32
N THR A 30 -16.39 18.05 5.84
CA THR A 30 -16.56 19.00 6.95
C THR A 30 -16.65 18.33 8.32
N ARG A 31 -16.92 17.01 8.34
CA ARG A 31 -16.86 16.15 9.53
C ARG A 31 -16.30 14.79 9.13
N THR A 32 -15.48 14.22 9.99
CA THR A 32 -14.98 12.86 9.85
C THR A 32 -16.11 11.84 9.99
N ASN A 33 -16.35 11.03 8.96
CA ASN A 33 -17.22 9.86 9.04
C ASN A 33 -16.39 8.62 9.40
N THR A 34 -16.41 8.24 10.67
CA THR A 34 -15.67 7.08 11.22
C THR A 34 -16.07 5.77 10.55
N LYS A 35 -17.36 5.60 10.21
CA LYS A 35 -17.86 4.43 9.47
C LYS A 35 -17.23 4.32 8.10
N PHE A 36 -17.21 5.43 7.37
CA PHE A 36 -16.56 5.48 6.06
C PHE A 36 -15.07 5.14 6.18
N LEU A 37 -14.37 5.71 7.18
CA LEU A 37 -12.95 5.41 7.40
C LEU A 37 -12.70 3.94 7.77
N SER A 38 -13.54 3.34 8.62
CA SER A 38 -13.48 1.91 8.97
C SER A 38 -13.65 1.03 7.73
N ILE A 39 -14.69 1.30 6.92
CA ILE A 39 -14.96 0.54 5.69
C ILE A 39 -13.82 0.71 4.69
N SER A 40 -13.37 1.95 4.44
CA SER A 40 -12.33 2.25 3.45
C SER A 40 -10.98 1.64 3.81
N LEU A 41 -10.57 1.71 5.07
CA LEU A 41 -9.32 1.10 5.54
C LEU A 41 -9.40 -0.43 5.55
N GLY A 42 -10.54 -0.99 5.97
CA GLY A 42 -10.78 -2.42 5.88
C GLY A 42 -10.72 -2.91 4.43
N PHE A 43 -11.40 -2.22 3.52
CA PHE A 43 -11.40 -2.48 2.09
C PHE A 43 -10.00 -2.44 1.49
N SER A 44 -9.22 -1.40 1.82
CA SER A 44 -7.82 -1.25 1.46
C SER A 44 -6.98 -2.45 1.92
N ALA A 45 -7.10 -2.88 3.18
CA ALA A 45 -6.42 -4.08 3.68
C ALA A 45 -6.84 -5.35 2.93
N GLY A 46 -8.13 -5.49 2.61
CA GLY A 46 -8.66 -6.61 1.87
C GLY A 46 -8.11 -6.73 0.44
N VAL A 47 -8.07 -5.60 -0.29
CA VAL A 47 -7.46 -5.54 -1.63
C VAL A 47 -6.00 -6.01 -1.57
N MET A 48 -5.22 -5.48 -0.63
CA MET A 48 -3.78 -5.76 -0.53
C MET A 48 -3.48 -7.20 -0.11
N ILE A 49 -4.21 -7.74 0.86
CA ILE A 49 -4.05 -9.16 1.24
C ILE A 49 -4.38 -10.06 0.05
N TYR A 50 -5.47 -9.77 -0.67
CA TYR A 50 -5.90 -10.62 -1.77
C TYR A 50 -4.91 -10.60 -2.94
N VAL A 51 -4.53 -9.41 -3.43
CA VAL A 51 -3.57 -9.30 -4.55
C VAL A 51 -2.21 -9.87 -4.17
N SER A 52 -1.76 -9.67 -2.92
CA SER A 52 -0.48 -10.22 -2.45
C SER A 52 -0.48 -11.74 -2.48
N MET A 53 -1.57 -12.39 -2.09
CA MET A 53 -1.62 -13.84 -1.97
C MET A 53 -2.00 -14.58 -3.24
N ILE A 54 -2.89 -14.01 -4.03
CA ILE A 54 -3.42 -14.66 -5.22
C ILE A 54 -2.61 -14.32 -6.47
N GLU A 55 -2.02 -13.12 -6.53
CA GLU A 55 -1.29 -12.66 -7.71
C GLU A 55 0.22 -12.62 -7.45
N ILE A 56 0.67 -11.76 -6.52
CA ILE A 56 2.11 -11.46 -6.36
C ILE A 56 2.89 -12.67 -5.83
N PHE A 57 2.37 -13.36 -4.81
CA PHE A 57 3.00 -14.56 -4.25
C PHE A 57 3.02 -15.71 -5.26
N VAL A 58 1.93 -15.90 -6.02
CA VAL A 58 1.84 -16.96 -7.02
C VAL A 58 2.85 -16.73 -8.13
N LYS A 59 3.01 -15.48 -8.60
CA LYS A 59 4.06 -15.12 -9.56
C LYS A 59 5.46 -15.35 -9.05
N ALA A 60 5.71 -14.98 -7.80
CA ALA A 60 6.99 -15.24 -7.17
C ALA A 60 7.32 -16.73 -7.20
N LYS A 61 6.33 -17.56 -6.83
CA LYS A 61 6.43 -19.01 -6.87
C LYS A 61 6.70 -19.52 -8.28
N ASP A 62 5.94 -19.07 -9.27
CA ASP A 62 6.06 -19.57 -10.64
C ASP A 62 7.44 -19.24 -11.23
N ALA A 63 7.95 -18.03 -10.99
CA ALA A 63 9.30 -17.63 -11.40
C ALA A 63 10.39 -18.47 -10.69
N LEU A 64 10.29 -18.65 -9.37
CA LEU A 64 11.29 -19.39 -8.59
C LEU A 64 11.27 -20.89 -8.86
N VAL A 65 10.08 -21.49 -9.01
CA VAL A 65 9.93 -22.91 -9.35
C VAL A 65 10.41 -23.17 -10.78
N GLY A 66 10.14 -22.25 -11.71
CA GLY A 66 10.62 -22.35 -13.10
C GLY A 66 12.14 -22.47 -13.19
N GLU A 67 12.88 -21.73 -12.37
CA GLU A 67 14.34 -21.69 -12.45
C GLU A 67 15.04 -22.66 -11.46
N LEU A 68 14.49 -22.86 -10.26
CA LEU A 68 15.14 -23.64 -9.19
C LEU A 68 14.57 -25.05 -9.03
N GLY A 69 13.52 -25.39 -9.78
CA GLY A 69 12.75 -26.62 -9.63
C GLY A 69 11.76 -26.56 -8.46
N GLU A 70 10.87 -27.55 -8.43
CA GLU A 70 9.70 -27.55 -7.55
C GLU A 70 10.04 -27.43 -6.05
N VAL A 71 11.00 -28.21 -5.56
CA VAL A 71 11.34 -28.21 -4.13
C VAL A 71 12.03 -26.91 -3.71
N SER A 72 13.15 -26.56 -4.36
CA SER A 72 13.95 -25.39 -3.99
C SER A 72 13.21 -24.08 -4.26
N GLY A 73 12.46 -23.99 -5.36
CA GLY A 73 11.68 -22.81 -5.72
C GLY A 73 10.58 -22.51 -4.69
N ASN A 74 9.83 -23.55 -4.24
CA ASN A 74 8.82 -23.36 -3.20
C ASN A 74 9.42 -22.90 -1.86
N TRP A 75 10.55 -23.50 -1.44
CA TRP A 75 11.25 -23.06 -0.23
C TRP A 75 11.73 -21.61 -0.33
N MET A 76 12.31 -21.22 -1.47
CA MET A 76 12.78 -19.84 -1.68
C MET A 76 11.62 -18.85 -1.70
N THR A 77 10.46 -19.23 -2.25
CA THR A 77 9.25 -18.39 -2.27
C THR A 77 8.77 -18.12 -0.85
N VAL A 78 8.62 -19.16 -0.03
CA VAL A 78 8.18 -19.02 1.37
C VAL A 78 9.20 -18.24 2.18
N ALA A 79 10.49 -18.50 1.99
CA ALA A 79 11.57 -17.77 2.65
C ALA A 79 11.58 -16.29 2.27
N GLY A 80 11.38 -15.97 0.98
CA GLY A 80 11.25 -14.59 0.50
C GLY A 80 10.05 -13.88 1.12
N PHE A 81 8.89 -14.53 1.18
CA PHE A 81 7.67 -13.99 1.78
C PHE A 81 7.83 -13.64 3.25
N PHE A 82 8.25 -14.59 4.09
CA PHE A 82 8.49 -14.32 5.50
C PHE A 82 9.72 -13.42 5.73
N GLY A 83 10.70 -13.46 4.83
CA GLY A 83 11.83 -12.54 4.83
C GLY A 83 11.39 -11.10 4.60
N GLY A 84 10.45 -10.86 3.69
CA GLY A 84 9.81 -9.56 3.47
C GLY A 84 9.04 -9.08 4.69
N MET A 85 8.22 -9.95 5.30
CA MET A 85 7.53 -9.64 6.57
C MET A 85 8.51 -9.24 7.68
N LEU A 86 9.60 -10.01 7.85
CA LEU A 86 10.62 -9.72 8.84
C LEU A 86 11.34 -8.40 8.53
N LEU A 87 11.66 -8.14 7.27
CA LEU A 87 12.30 -6.89 6.84
C LEU A 87 11.45 -5.67 7.22
N ILE A 88 10.16 -5.67 6.87
CA ILE A 88 9.30 -4.52 7.20
C ILE A 88 9.07 -4.40 8.70
N ALA A 89 8.91 -5.51 9.43
CA ALA A 89 8.81 -5.48 10.89
C ALA A 89 10.07 -4.90 11.56
N LEU A 90 11.25 -5.17 11.00
CA LEU A 90 12.49 -4.56 11.46
C LEU A 90 12.55 -3.06 11.14
N ILE A 91 12.16 -2.66 9.93
CA ILE A 91 12.09 -1.25 9.53
C ILE A 91 11.12 -0.49 10.45
N ASP A 92 9.93 -1.03 10.71
CA ASP A 92 8.92 -0.44 11.57
C ASP A 92 9.44 -0.22 13.00
N LYS A 93 10.24 -1.15 13.53
CA LYS A 93 10.87 -0.99 14.86
C LYS A 93 11.80 0.23 14.95
N PHE A 94 12.38 0.68 13.84
CA PHE A 94 13.21 1.89 13.79
C PHE A 94 12.39 3.18 13.63
N ILE A 95 11.09 3.09 13.35
CA ILE A 95 10.18 4.23 13.32
C ILE A 95 9.84 4.63 14.77
N PRO A 96 10.11 5.88 15.20
CA PRO A 96 9.93 6.30 16.61
C PRO A 96 8.51 6.05 17.13
N LYS A 97 8.39 5.40 18.31
CA LYS A 97 7.09 5.05 18.90
C LYS A 97 6.25 6.25 19.36
N THR A 98 6.86 7.41 19.60
CA THR A 98 6.14 8.64 19.97
C THR A 98 5.52 9.30 18.74
N GLY A 99 4.25 9.01 18.48
CA GLY A 99 3.56 9.37 17.23
C GLY A 99 3.44 8.22 16.23
N ASN A 100 3.72 6.99 16.67
CA ASN A 100 3.58 5.78 15.87
C ASN A 100 2.16 5.71 15.26
N PRO A 101 2.02 5.48 13.94
CA PRO A 101 0.72 5.17 13.33
C PRO A 101 0.05 3.92 13.93
N HIS A 102 0.74 3.13 14.76
CA HIS A 102 0.14 2.04 15.55
C HIS A 102 -0.68 2.50 16.77
N GLU A 103 -0.52 3.75 17.22
CA GLU A 103 -1.32 4.37 18.29
C GLU A 103 -2.25 5.46 17.72
N LEU A 104 -3.04 5.14 16.69
CA LEU A 104 -4.06 6.08 16.21
C LEU A 104 -4.99 6.43 17.39
N LYS A 105 -5.36 7.70 17.57
CA LYS A 105 -6.39 8.12 18.56
C LYS A 105 -7.79 8.14 17.92
N LYS A 106 -8.85 7.89 18.68
CA LYS A 106 -10.21 7.85 18.10
C LYS A 106 -10.57 9.24 17.61
N VAL A 107 -11.22 9.31 16.45
CA VAL A 107 -11.58 10.58 15.82
C VAL A 107 -12.54 11.42 16.67
N GLU A 108 -13.38 10.77 17.46
CA GLU A 108 -14.31 11.42 18.38
C GLU A 108 -13.61 12.04 19.60
N GLU A 109 -12.48 11.45 20.02
CA GLU A 109 -11.62 12.04 21.06
C GLU A 109 -10.92 13.30 20.55
N MET A 110 -10.93 13.58 19.23
CA MET A 110 -10.23 14.70 18.58
C MET A 110 -10.99 16.04 18.63
N ASN A 111 -12.24 16.06 19.11
CA ASN A 111 -13.11 17.25 19.11
C ASN A 111 -13.03 18.12 20.37
N ASN A 112 -12.35 17.69 21.46
CA ASN A 112 -12.57 18.26 22.80
C ASN A 112 -11.32 18.74 23.58
N GLN A 113 -10.12 18.86 22.99
CA GLN A 113 -8.93 19.42 23.69
C GLN A 113 -8.02 20.22 22.74
N PRO A 114 -7.02 21.01 23.21
CA PRO A 114 -6.07 21.71 22.33
C PRO A 114 -5.16 20.68 21.63
N GLN A 115 -5.69 20.02 20.59
CA GLN A 115 -5.23 18.74 20.01
C GLN A 115 -4.48 18.87 18.68
N ASN A 116 -4.22 20.09 18.18
CA ASN A 116 -3.60 20.32 16.88
C ASN A 116 -2.22 19.65 16.72
N GLN A 117 -1.39 19.59 17.76
CA GLN A 117 -0.05 18.99 17.66
C GLN A 117 -0.09 17.45 17.55
N ASN A 118 -0.97 16.77 18.29
CA ASN A 118 -1.06 15.32 18.26
C ASN A 118 -1.62 14.82 16.93
N LEU A 119 -2.62 15.53 16.39
CA LEU A 119 -3.22 15.20 15.09
C LEU A 119 -2.26 15.46 13.93
N TYR A 120 -1.51 16.57 14.00
CA TYR A 120 -0.50 16.87 12.99
C TYR A 120 0.62 15.84 13.01
N ARG A 121 1.09 15.43 14.20
CA ARG A 121 2.04 14.32 14.36
C ARG A 121 1.49 13.04 13.76
N MET A 122 0.27 12.63 14.13
CA MET A 122 -0.35 11.43 13.58
C MET A 122 -0.38 11.46 12.05
N GLY A 123 -0.93 12.50 11.43
CA GLY A 123 -0.99 12.59 9.98
C GLY A 123 0.37 12.67 9.28
N THR A 124 1.39 13.28 9.90
CA THR A 124 2.76 13.31 9.35
C THR A 124 3.46 11.96 9.45
N PHE A 125 3.29 11.24 10.55
CA PHE A 125 3.81 9.88 10.69
C PHE A 125 3.08 8.88 9.78
N THR A 126 1.76 8.98 9.65
CA THR A 126 1.00 8.20 8.66
C THR A 126 1.50 8.47 7.24
N ALA A 127 1.77 9.72 6.88
CA ALA A 127 2.36 10.04 5.58
C ALA A 127 3.75 9.42 5.37
N LEU A 128 4.58 9.35 6.42
CA LEU A 128 5.90 8.72 6.35
C LEU A 128 5.79 7.20 6.19
N ALA A 129 4.94 6.55 6.99
CA ALA A 129 4.66 5.12 6.85
C ALA A 129 4.15 4.81 5.43
N ILE A 130 3.23 5.64 4.93
CA ILE A 130 2.72 5.51 3.56
C ILE A 130 3.81 5.71 2.50
N ALA A 131 4.73 6.64 2.69
CA ALA A 131 5.85 6.77 1.78
C ALA A 131 6.73 5.51 1.79
N ILE A 132 6.99 4.94 2.97
CA ILE A 132 7.84 3.74 3.10
C ILE A 132 7.17 2.53 2.44
N HIS A 133 5.86 2.34 2.59
CA HIS A 133 5.18 1.21 1.96
C HIS A 133 5.04 1.37 0.44
N ASN A 134 4.88 2.60 -0.06
CA ASN A 134 4.58 2.84 -1.47
C ASN A 134 5.81 2.62 -2.33
N PHE A 135 7.00 2.64 -1.71
CA PHE A 135 8.24 2.35 -2.38
C PHE A 135 8.29 0.90 -2.92
N PRO A 136 8.09 -0.17 -2.10
CA PRO A 136 7.89 -1.53 -2.58
C PRO A 136 6.82 -1.70 -3.66
N GLU A 137 5.68 -1.01 -3.53
CA GLU A 137 4.57 -1.10 -4.50
C GLU A 137 4.98 -0.55 -5.87
N GLY A 138 5.75 0.54 -5.87
CA GLY A 138 6.31 1.12 -7.06
C GLY A 138 7.30 0.19 -7.76
N ILE A 139 8.14 -0.52 -7.00
CA ILE A 139 9.03 -1.54 -7.54
C ILE A 139 8.21 -2.67 -8.18
N ALA A 140 7.21 -3.20 -7.47
CA ALA A 140 6.41 -4.33 -7.95
C ALA A 140 5.58 -3.98 -9.19
N THR A 141 4.91 -2.83 -9.20
CA THR A 141 4.12 -2.36 -10.36
C THR A 141 4.99 -2.20 -11.60
N PHE A 142 6.14 -1.54 -11.43
CA PHE A 142 7.08 -1.29 -12.51
C PHE A 142 7.64 -2.60 -13.10
N THR A 143 8.17 -3.46 -12.24
CA THR A 143 8.77 -4.74 -12.65
C THR A 143 7.74 -5.71 -13.22
N ALA A 144 6.54 -5.78 -12.64
CA ALA A 144 5.44 -6.57 -13.19
C ALA A 144 5.08 -6.13 -14.61
N THR A 145 4.96 -4.82 -14.85
CA THR A 145 4.58 -4.27 -16.17
C THR A 145 5.67 -4.51 -17.21
N LEU A 146 6.95 -4.44 -16.82
CA LEU A 146 8.05 -4.74 -17.73
C LEU A 146 8.06 -6.20 -18.19
N GLN A 147 7.69 -7.13 -17.30
CA GLN A 147 7.64 -8.55 -17.61
C GLN A 147 6.36 -8.92 -18.37
N ASP A 148 5.20 -8.47 -17.89
CA ASP A 148 3.89 -8.70 -18.48
C ASP A 148 2.97 -7.48 -18.29
N PRO A 149 2.74 -6.69 -19.36
CA PRO A 149 1.88 -5.51 -19.30
C PRO A 149 0.44 -5.77 -18.83
N THR A 150 -0.16 -6.91 -19.19
CA THR A 150 -1.54 -7.24 -18.80
C THR A 150 -1.63 -7.32 -17.30
N ILE A 151 -0.65 -8.00 -16.70
CA ILE A 151 -0.63 -8.17 -15.26
C ILE A 151 -0.15 -6.91 -14.54
N GLY A 152 0.78 -6.18 -15.14
CA GLY A 152 1.18 -4.86 -14.68
C GLY A 152 0.00 -3.90 -14.56
N ILE A 153 -0.92 -3.91 -15.54
CA ILE A 153 -2.16 -3.14 -15.50
C ILE A 153 -3.06 -3.60 -14.34
N ALA A 154 -3.26 -4.92 -14.17
CA ALA A 154 -4.08 -5.46 -13.09
C ALA A 154 -3.55 -5.04 -11.71
N ILE A 155 -2.23 -5.17 -11.50
CA ILE A 155 -1.55 -4.76 -10.26
C ILE A 155 -1.63 -3.24 -10.05
N ALA A 156 -1.38 -2.44 -11.09
CA ALA A 156 -1.46 -0.98 -11.00
C ALA A 156 -2.87 -0.49 -10.63
N VAL A 157 -3.92 -1.12 -11.17
CA VAL A 157 -5.31 -0.81 -10.83
C VAL A 157 -5.62 -1.19 -9.37
N ALA A 158 -5.13 -2.36 -8.92
CA ALA A 158 -5.28 -2.79 -7.53
C ALA A 158 -4.68 -1.79 -6.55
N ILE A 159 -3.44 -1.39 -6.80
CA ILE A 159 -2.70 -0.43 -5.97
C ILE A 159 -3.38 0.94 -6.04
N ALA A 160 -3.78 1.41 -7.21
CA ALA A 160 -4.50 2.68 -7.34
C ALA A 160 -5.80 2.70 -6.50
N ILE A 161 -6.55 1.60 -6.49
CA ILE A 161 -7.78 1.47 -5.70
C ILE A 161 -7.47 1.49 -4.20
N HIS A 162 -6.39 0.82 -3.78
CA HIS A 162 -5.92 0.75 -2.40
C HIS A 162 -5.42 2.11 -1.87
N ASN A 163 -4.71 2.86 -2.72
CA ASN A 163 -4.09 4.15 -2.42
C ASN A 163 -5.07 5.27 -2.11
N ILE A 164 -6.30 5.21 -2.66
CA ILE A 164 -7.34 6.21 -2.40
C ILE A 164 -7.66 6.28 -0.89
N PRO A 165 -8.05 5.18 -0.21
CA PRO A 165 -8.17 5.12 1.25
C PRO A 165 -6.97 5.68 2.03
N GLU A 166 -5.75 5.44 1.58
CA GLU A 166 -4.55 5.92 2.26
C GLU A 166 -4.38 7.43 2.18
N GLY A 167 -4.69 7.98 1.01
CA GLY A 167 -4.73 9.43 0.81
C GLY A 167 -5.68 10.11 1.77
N ILE A 168 -6.82 9.48 2.05
CA ILE A 168 -7.80 9.93 3.04
C ILE A 168 -7.20 9.83 4.46
N ALA A 169 -6.54 8.71 4.78
CA ALA A 169 -5.93 8.45 6.08
C ALA A 169 -4.86 9.48 6.47
N VAL A 170 -4.09 10.02 5.51
CA VAL A 170 -3.14 11.12 5.74
C VAL A 170 -3.85 12.47 5.84
N SER A 171 -4.67 12.77 4.85
CA SER A 171 -5.16 14.13 4.63
C SER A 171 -6.15 14.60 5.68
N VAL A 172 -7.03 13.71 6.15
CA VAL A 172 -8.04 14.00 7.16
C VAL A 172 -7.42 14.47 8.48
N PRO A 173 -6.53 13.72 9.16
CA PRO A 173 -5.97 14.18 10.42
C PRO A 173 -5.12 15.44 10.28
N VAL A 174 -4.37 15.59 9.18
CA VAL A 174 -3.62 16.83 8.91
C VAL A 174 -4.55 18.03 8.74
N TYR A 175 -5.68 17.85 8.05
CA TYR A 175 -6.66 18.92 7.87
C TYR A 175 -7.27 19.34 9.20
N PHE A 176 -7.76 18.40 10.00
CA PHE A 176 -8.34 18.70 11.32
C PHE A 176 -7.30 19.28 12.30
N ALA A 177 -6.02 18.95 12.15
CA ALA A 177 -4.93 19.51 12.94
C ALA A 177 -4.51 20.95 12.57
N THR A 178 -4.69 21.34 11.31
CA THR A 178 -4.07 22.56 10.77
C THR A 178 -5.05 23.54 10.15
N GLY A 179 -6.29 23.12 9.91
CA GLY A 179 -7.26 23.83 9.08
C GLY A 179 -6.87 23.99 7.61
N SER A 180 -5.72 23.45 7.19
CA SER A 180 -5.13 23.72 5.87
C SER A 180 -5.26 22.53 4.93
N LYS A 181 -6.22 22.62 3.99
CA LYS A 181 -6.42 21.62 2.94
C LYS A 181 -5.17 21.46 2.05
N LYS A 182 -4.44 22.55 1.80
CA LYS A 182 -3.18 22.52 1.03
C LYS A 182 -2.08 21.72 1.73
N LYS A 183 -1.97 21.82 3.06
CA LYS A 183 -0.99 21.02 3.83
C LYS A 183 -1.36 19.54 3.82
N ALA A 184 -2.65 19.23 4.03
CA ALA A 184 -3.17 17.86 3.95
C ALA A 184 -2.91 17.20 2.60
N PHE A 185 -3.27 17.90 1.51
CA PHE A 185 -2.98 17.45 0.15
C PHE A 185 -1.49 17.25 -0.09
N LYS A 186 -0.65 18.23 0.28
CA LYS A 186 0.78 18.16 0.02
C LYS A 186 1.44 16.96 0.70
N LEU A 187 1.11 16.69 1.96
CA LEU A 187 1.69 15.53 2.67
C LEU A 187 1.27 14.21 2.03
N SER A 188 -0.02 14.06 1.71
CA SER A 188 -0.53 12.84 1.07
C SER A 188 -0.03 12.65 -0.37
N PHE A 189 0.03 13.72 -1.14
CA PHE A 189 0.57 13.68 -2.50
C PHE A 189 2.06 13.29 -2.50
N LEU A 190 2.85 13.87 -1.58
CA LEU A 190 4.27 13.53 -1.47
C LEU A 190 4.51 12.09 -1.03
N SER A 191 3.63 11.51 -0.19
CA SER A 191 3.76 10.10 0.18
C SER A 191 3.46 9.16 -1.01
N GLY A 192 2.46 9.50 -1.84
CA GLY A 192 2.17 8.75 -3.08
C GLY A 192 3.26 8.84 -4.15
N LEU A 193 4.05 9.92 -4.19
CA LEU A 193 5.23 10.01 -5.08
C LEU A 193 6.34 9.00 -4.74
N SER A 194 6.23 8.26 -3.64
CA SER A 194 7.18 7.19 -3.32
C SER A 194 7.13 6.03 -4.32
N GLU A 195 5.97 5.75 -4.91
CA GLU A 195 5.83 4.73 -5.96
C GLU A 195 6.68 5.01 -7.21
N PRO A 196 6.55 6.17 -7.89
CA PRO A 196 7.41 6.47 -9.02
C PRO A 196 8.90 6.55 -8.62
N ILE A 197 9.22 6.90 -7.37
CA ILE A 197 10.60 6.80 -6.86
C ILE A 197 11.04 5.33 -6.78
N GLY A 198 10.18 4.42 -6.33
CA GLY A 198 10.38 2.98 -6.35
C GLY A 198 10.62 2.44 -7.77
N ALA A 199 9.83 2.89 -8.76
CA ALA A 199 10.05 2.55 -10.16
C ALA A 199 11.39 3.03 -10.70
N ILE A 200 11.79 4.28 -10.37
CA ILE A 200 13.10 4.84 -10.76
C ILE A 200 14.22 4.01 -10.14
N PHE A 201 14.09 3.65 -8.85
CA PHE A 201 15.04 2.78 -8.18
C PHE A 201 15.13 1.41 -8.86
N ALA A 202 13.99 0.79 -9.17
CA ALA A 202 13.94 -0.47 -9.89
C ALA A 202 14.62 -0.38 -11.26
N TYR A 203 14.40 0.69 -12.00
CA TYR A 203 15.02 0.92 -13.30
C TYR A 203 16.55 1.04 -13.22
N PHE A 204 17.07 1.91 -12.36
CA PHE A 204 18.51 2.19 -12.34
C PHE A 204 19.33 1.17 -11.53
N ILE A 205 18.73 0.60 -10.49
CA ILE A 205 19.45 -0.25 -9.54
C ILE A 205 19.14 -1.73 -9.75
N LEU A 206 17.86 -2.09 -9.93
CA LEU A 206 17.46 -3.51 -9.99
C LEU A 206 17.53 -4.08 -11.41
N MET A 207 17.18 -3.32 -12.44
CA MET A 207 17.12 -3.80 -13.84
C MET A 207 18.39 -4.51 -14.31
N PRO A 208 19.62 -4.03 -14.02
CA PRO A 208 20.84 -4.72 -14.44
C PRO A 208 21.01 -6.14 -13.86
N TYR A 209 20.31 -6.44 -12.76
CA TYR A 209 20.38 -7.70 -12.03
C TYR A 209 19.07 -8.49 -12.08
N LEU A 210 18.06 -8.01 -12.81
CA LEU A 210 16.72 -8.58 -12.83
C LEU A 210 16.71 -9.84 -13.72
N ASN A 211 16.87 -11.00 -13.07
CA ASN A 211 16.59 -12.33 -13.64
C ASN A 211 15.37 -12.95 -12.93
N ASP A 212 14.92 -14.12 -13.37
CA ASP A 212 13.70 -14.76 -12.84
C ASP A 212 13.80 -15.08 -11.34
N ILE A 213 15.00 -15.43 -10.85
CA ILE A 213 15.25 -15.64 -9.42
C ILE A 213 15.08 -14.34 -8.65
N MET A 214 15.75 -13.27 -9.09
CA MET A 214 15.70 -11.96 -8.44
C MET A 214 14.27 -11.41 -8.46
N PHE A 215 13.58 -11.52 -9.60
CA PHE A 215 12.18 -11.17 -9.75
C PHE A 215 11.32 -11.92 -8.72
N GLY A 216 11.47 -13.24 -8.65
CA GLY A 216 10.70 -14.05 -7.73
C GLY A 216 10.99 -13.75 -6.25
N VAL A 217 12.25 -13.55 -5.87
CA VAL A 217 12.62 -13.15 -4.49
C VAL A 217 12.02 -11.79 -4.13
N ILE A 218 12.11 -10.80 -5.04
CA ILE A 218 11.53 -9.47 -4.83
C ILE A 218 10.02 -9.57 -4.67
N PHE A 219 9.32 -10.29 -5.55
CA PHE A 219 7.87 -10.44 -5.49
C PHE A 219 7.42 -11.17 -4.24
N ALA A 220 8.13 -12.24 -3.85
CA ALA A 220 7.85 -12.93 -2.60
C ALA A 220 7.98 -11.97 -1.42
N ALA A 221 9.07 -11.21 -1.35
CA ALA A 221 9.30 -10.23 -0.30
C ALA A 221 8.23 -9.12 -0.29
N VAL A 222 7.87 -8.56 -1.45
CA VAL A 222 6.83 -7.53 -1.55
C VAL A 222 5.48 -8.06 -1.09
N ALA A 223 5.08 -9.27 -1.50
CA ALA A 223 3.85 -9.90 -1.03
C ALA A 223 3.85 -10.06 0.51
N GLY A 224 4.99 -10.45 1.08
CA GLY A 224 5.16 -10.53 2.54
C GLY A 224 4.99 -9.18 3.22
N ILE A 225 5.65 -8.15 2.70
CA ILE A 225 5.58 -6.78 3.21
C ILE A 225 4.14 -6.26 3.19
N MET A 226 3.44 -6.40 2.06
CA MET A 226 2.06 -5.94 1.88
C MET A 226 1.07 -6.66 2.81
N VAL A 227 1.23 -7.98 3.00
CA VAL A 227 0.41 -8.74 3.97
C VAL A 227 0.69 -8.28 5.40
N PHE A 228 1.96 -8.09 5.79
CA PHE A 228 2.32 -7.60 7.12
C PHE A 228 1.67 -6.23 7.39
N ILE A 229 1.85 -5.27 6.49
CA ILE A 229 1.29 -3.91 6.62
C ILE A 229 -0.24 -3.96 6.70
N SER A 230 -0.89 -4.80 5.90
CA SER A 230 -2.34 -4.95 5.95
C SER A 230 -2.84 -5.43 7.31
N LEU A 231 -2.09 -6.32 7.95
CA LEU A 231 -2.44 -6.92 9.24
C LEU A 231 -2.03 -6.06 10.44
N ASP A 232 -0.91 -5.36 10.36
CA ASP A 232 -0.32 -4.60 11.47
C ASP A 232 -0.77 -3.13 11.46
N GLU A 233 -1.01 -2.55 10.28
CA GLU A 233 -1.39 -1.14 10.14
C GLU A 233 -2.86 -0.97 9.74
N LEU A 234 -3.25 -1.44 8.54
CA LEU A 234 -4.52 -1.08 7.93
C LEU A 234 -5.73 -1.66 8.68
N LEU A 235 -5.70 -2.97 8.98
CA LEU A 235 -6.80 -3.63 9.67
C LEU A 235 -6.95 -3.14 11.12
N PRO A 236 -5.88 -2.97 11.92
CA PRO A 236 -5.99 -2.34 13.25
C PRO A 236 -6.49 -0.90 13.19
N ALA A 237 -6.04 -0.11 12.20
CA ALA A 237 -6.53 1.24 11.97
C ALA A 237 -8.03 1.26 11.65
N ALA A 238 -8.50 0.38 10.77
CA ALA A 238 -9.91 0.21 10.45
C ALA A 238 -10.73 -0.16 11.70
N LYS A 239 -10.26 -1.15 12.47
CA LYS A 239 -10.91 -1.62 13.70
C LYS A 239 -11.08 -0.52 14.74
N LYS A 240 -10.20 0.47 14.78
CA LYS A 240 -10.30 1.55 15.75
C LYS A 240 -11.49 2.49 15.51
N TYR A 241 -11.97 2.56 14.26
CA TYR A 241 -13.14 3.35 13.87
C TYR A 241 -14.37 2.47 13.64
N ASP A 242 -14.29 1.20 14.00
CA ASP A 242 -15.27 0.20 13.65
C ASP A 242 -16.53 0.28 14.51
N GLU A 243 -17.67 0.12 13.84
CA GLU A 243 -18.98 -0.06 14.45
C GLU A 243 -19.57 -1.32 13.83
N ALA A 244 -19.99 -2.30 14.63
CA ALA A 244 -20.71 -3.48 14.15
C ALA A 244 -20.05 -4.23 12.96
N HIS A 245 -18.72 -4.41 13.00
CA HIS A 245 -17.92 -5.18 12.03
C HIS A 245 -17.78 -4.57 10.62
N LEU A 246 -18.06 -3.28 10.44
CA LEU A 246 -17.85 -2.57 9.17
C LEU A 246 -16.42 -2.72 8.61
N SER A 247 -15.41 -2.77 9.48
CA SER A 247 -14.00 -3.00 9.09
C SER A 247 -13.81 -4.34 8.37
N ILE A 248 -14.50 -5.38 8.86
CA ILE A 248 -14.45 -6.74 8.30
C ILE A 248 -15.26 -6.82 7.00
N TYR A 249 -16.43 -6.17 6.93
CA TYR A 249 -17.19 -6.08 5.67
C TYR A 249 -16.43 -5.30 4.61
N GLY A 250 -15.74 -4.23 4.99
CA GLY A 250 -14.79 -3.53 4.13
C GLY A 250 -13.75 -4.50 3.60
N LEU A 251 -13.05 -5.21 4.48
CA LEU A 251 -12.03 -6.20 4.12
C LEU A 251 -12.53 -7.25 3.13
N ILE A 252 -13.65 -7.90 3.43
CA ILE A 252 -14.24 -8.92 2.54
C ILE A 252 -14.65 -8.29 1.20
N GLY A 253 -15.22 -7.08 1.23
CA GLY A 253 -15.57 -6.32 0.02
C GLY A 253 -14.34 -5.98 -0.83
N GLY A 254 -13.23 -5.61 -0.21
CA GLY A 254 -11.94 -5.35 -0.87
C GLY A 254 -11.38 -6.59 -1.54
N MET A 255 -11.39 -7.71 -0.81
CA MET A 255 -11.00 -9.02 -1.38
C MET A 255 -11.89 -9.39 -2.58
N ALA A 256 -13.22 -9.20 -2.47
CA ALA A 256 -14.15 -9.54 -3.54
C ALA A 256 -13.96 -8.64 -4.78
N VAL A 257 -13.78 -7.33 -4.60
CA VAL A 257 -13.51 -6.41 -5.72
C VAL A 257 -12.19 -6.75 -6.39
N MET A 258 -11.15 -7.07 -5.60
CA MET A 258 -9.87 -7.48 -6.16
C MET A 258 -9.96 -8.84 -6.88
N ALA A 259 -10.71 -9.80 -6.35
CA ALA A 259 -10.96 -11.06 -7.02
C ALA A 259 -11.64 -10.85 -8.38
N LEU A 260 -12.69 -10.01 -8.40
CA LEU A 260 -13.41 -9.69 -9.64
C LEU A 260 -12.52 -8.91 -10.61
N SER A 261 -11.67 -8.00 -10.15
CA SER A 261 -10.77 -7.26 -11.03
C SER A 261 -9.77 -8.19 -11.70
N LEU A 262 -9.15 -9.13 -10.97
CA LEU A 262 -8.26 -10.13 -11.58
C LEU A 262 -8.97 -10.96 -12.65
N LEU A 263 -10.22 -11.38 -12.40
CA LEU A 263 -11.00 -12.15 -13.36
C LEU A 263 -11.31 -11.38 -14.66
N LEU A 264 -11.34 -10.05 -14.63
CA LEU A 264 -11.55 -9.22 -15.83
C LEU A 264 -10.31 -9.14 -16.73
N PHE A 265 -9.14 -9.58 -16.26
CA PHE A 265 -7.87 -9.54 -16.97
C PHE A 265 -7.37 -10.92 -17.46
N ILE A 266 -8.18 -11.97 -17.31
CA ILE A 266 -7.95 -13.33 -17.84
C ILE A 266 -8.76 -13.51 -19.13
#